data_AF-A0A2B4RT93-F1
#
_entry.id   AF-A0A2B4RT93-F1
#
_cell.length_a   1.000
_cell.length_b   1.000
_cell.length_c   1.000
_cell.angle_alpha   90.00
_cell.angle_beta   90.00
_cell.angle_gamma   90.00
#
_symmetry.space_group_name_H-M   'P 1'
#
loop_
_entity.id
_entity.type
_entity.pdbx_description
1 polymer ?
#
loop_
_entity_poly.entity_id
_entity_poly.type
_entity_poly.pdbx_seq_one_letter_code
_entity_poly.pdbx_strand_id
1 'polypeptide(L)'
;MKLIAIIFLVNFTIFADTGKGESKFCQSADIKLDELKEMIGEKDCPSPVAPFKLLMSCKEIYDLTGSKENKAYVVDVNCCRKLPVYYNVDGAGLGDCGGGGWTLVMKINGAKQTFKFDSPFWSNKKEYGLPEGETGLDYRGTKLPTYWNTPFTKICLGMKVGEVTKFFVLNRKASSLYVLIADGKYRKTSLGRDEWMKLITGASLQNNCQKEGFNVPSVNANASKARIGILGNNENDCKSSNSRIGFGTAGYPANTNSCGNVAKYGGDNGDKWIKAMGYIFVQ
;
A
#
# COMPACT_ATOMS: atom_id res chain seq x y z
N MET A 1 -12.86 -13.51 33.52
CA MET A 1 -13.62 -14.66 34.06
C MET A 1 -15.07 -14.34 34.42
N LYS A 2 -15.40 -13.19 35.03
CA LYS A 2 -16.78 -12.88 35.46
C LYS A 2 -17.81 -12.70 34.33
N LEU A 3 -17.44 -12.12 33.19
CA LEU A 3 -18.38 -11.84 32.09
C LEU A 3 -18.87 -13.12 31.37
N ILE A 4 -18.00 -14.12 31.22
CA ILE A 4 -18.33 -15.40 30.56
C ILE A 4 -19.31 -16.20 31.43
N ALA A 5 -19.12 -16.21 32.75
CA ALA A 5 -20.05 -16.86 33.67
C ALA A 5 -21.46 -16.23 33.63
N ILE A 6 -21.54 -14.91 33.47
CA ILE A 6 -22.82 -14.18 33.34
C ILE A 6 -23.52 -14.53 32.03
N ILE A 7 -22.78 -14.58 30.92
CA ILE A 7 -23.33 -14.98 29.61
C ILE A 7 -23.84 -16.44 29.64
N PHE A 8 -23.15 -17.34 30.34
CA PHE A 8 -23.61 -18.72 30.52
C PHE A 8 -24.89 -18.81 31.35
N LEU A 9 -25.00 -18.05 32.45
CA LEU A 9 -26.20 -18.01 33.30
C LEU A 9 -27.43 -17.45 32.56
N VAL A 10 -27.24 -16.43 31.73
CA VAL A 10 -28.31 -15.83 30.91
C VAL A 10 -28.76 -16.80 29.81
N ASN A 11 -27.83 -17.47 29.12
CA ASN A 11 -28.20 -18.46 28.10
C ASN A 11 -28.86 -19.71 28.70
N PHE A 12 -28.43 -20.16 29.89
CA PHE A 12 -29.01 -21.33 30.57
C PHE A 12 -30.45 -21.08 31.04
N THR A 13 -30.77 -19.84 31.41
CA THR A 13 -32.13 -19.44 31.81
C THR A 13 -33.06 -19.24 30.61
N ILE A 14 -32.55 -18.77 29.46
CA ILE A 14 -33.33 -18.63 28.22
C ILE A 14 -33.67 -20.00 27.59
N PHE A 15 -32.75 -20.96 27.61
CA PHE A 15 -32.97 -22.28 26.99
C PHE A 15 -33.96 -23.18 27.76
N ALA A 16 -34.26 -22.89 29.02
CA ALA A 16 -35.15 -23.70 29.83
C ALA A 16 -36.65 -23.41 29.61
N ASP A 17 -37.00 -22.39 28.81
CA ASP A 17 -38.39 -21.87 28.76
C ASP A 17 -38.96 -21.71 27.33
N THR A 18 -38.72 -22.69 26.45
CA THR A 18 -39.57 -22.82 25.25
C THR A 18 -40.92 -23.40 25.66
N GLY A 19 -41.77 -22.57 26.25
CA GLY A 19 -43.22 -22.77 26.31
C GLY A 19 -43.83 -22.83 27.71
N LYS A 20 -44.12 -21.66 28.30
CA LYS A 20 -45.44 -21.28 28.84
C LYS A 20 -45.40 -19.84 29.38
N GLY A 21 -46.54 -19.16 29.31
CA GLY A 21 -46.70 -17.72 29.54
C GLY A 21 -46.17 -17.17 30.87
N GLU A 22 -45.87 -15.87 30.83
CA GLU A 22 -45.42 -14.95 31.89
C GLU A 22 -44.95 -15.63 33.19
N SER A 23 -43.74 -16.18 33.10
CA SER A 23 -43.00 -16.81 34.18
C SER A 23 -42.51 -15.77 35.20
N LYS A 24 -42.70 -16.05 36.50
CA LYS A 24 -42.13 -15.26 37.64
C LYS A 24 -40.60 -15.07 37.55
N PHE A 25 -39.91 -15.85 36.71
CA PHE A 25 -38.48 -15.68 36.46
C PHE A 25 -38.16 -14.53 35.49
N CYS A 26 -39.06 -14.14 34.59
CA CYS A 26 -38.86 -12.97 33.71
C CYS A 26 -38.78 -11.68 34.52
N GLN A 27 -39.67 -11.51 35.51
CA GLN A 27 -39.58 -10.39 36.45
C GLN A 27 -38.27 -10.38 37.24
N SER A 28 -37.78 -11.56 37.64
CA SER A 28 -36.48 -11.66 38.34
C SER A 28 -35.29 -11.37 37.41
N ALA A 29 -35.39 -11.68 36.13
CA ALA A 29 -34.38 -11.36 35.13
C ALA A 29 -34.36 -9.86 34.80
N ASP A 30 -35.54 -9.22 34.69
CA ASP A 30 -35.67 -7.78 34.46
C ASP A 30 -35.12 -6.98 35.64
N ILE A 31 -35.43 -7.38 36.88
CA ILE A 31 -34.88 -6.76 38.09
C ILE A 31 -33.34 -6.86 38.12
N LYS A 32 -32.78 -8.04 37.80
CA LYS A 32 -31.31 -8.20 37.75
C LYS A 32 -30.66 -7.45 36.60
N LEU A 33 -31.38 -7.25 35.50
CA LEU A 33 -30.93 -6.44 34.38
C LEU A 33 -30.87 -4.96 34.77
N ASP A 34 -31.85 -4.48 35.55
CA ASP A 34 -31.87 -3.11 36.05
C ASP A 34 -30.81 -2.87 37.15
N GLU A 35 -30.60 -3.82 38.06
CA GLU A 35 -29.46 -3.80 39.00
C GLU A 35 -28.11 -3.75 38.25
N LEU A 36 -27.96 -4.50 37.16
CA LEU A 36 -26.75 -4.47 36.33
C LEU A 36 -26.58 -3.11 35.62
N LYS A 37 -27.67 -2.47 35.19
CA LYS A 37 -27.62 -1.12 34.60
C LYS A 37 -27.19 -0.08 35.62
N GLU A 38 -27.67 -0.15 36.87
CA GLU A 38 -27.22 0.74 37.94
C GLU A 38 -25.73 0.52 38.28
N MET A 39 -25.27 -0.75 38.35
CA MET A 39 -23.85 -1.07 38.54
C MET A 39 -22.94 -0.60 37.39
N ILE A 40 -23.47 -0.45 36.18
CA ILE A 40 -22.76 0.12 35.03
C ILE A 40 -22.80 1.66 35.08
N GLY A 41 -23.91 2.26 35.57
CA GLY A 41 -24.09 3.70 35.70
C GLY A 41 -23.25 4.35 36.83
N GLU A 42 -22.99 3.63 37.92
CA GLU A 42 -22.14 4.11 39.03
C GLU A 42 -20.64 3.95 38.80
N LYS A 43 -20.23 3.22 37.76
CA LYS A 43 -18.83 3.27 37.32
C LYS A 43 -18.63 4.54 36.54
N ASP A 44 -17.98 5.51 37.17
CA ASP A 44 -17.28 6.58 36.48
C ASP A 44 -16.32 5.96 35.45
N CYS A 45 -16.83 5.69 34.25
CA CYS A 45 -16.01 5.49 33.09
C CYS A 45 -15.27 6.81 32.92
N PRO A 46 -13.92 6.84 33.05
CA PRO A 46 -13.19 8.07 32.79
C PRO A 46 -13.65 8.57 31.42
N SER A 47 -14.15 9.81 31.40
CA SER A 47 -14.57 10.49 30.17
C SER A 47 -13.53 10.20 29.10
N PRO A 48 -13.91 9.79 27.87
CA PRO A 48 -12.95 9.38 26.86
C PRO A 48 -11.95 10.52 26.71
N VAL A 49 -10.73 10.28 27.22
CA VAL A 49 -9.58 11.15 26.99
C VAL A 49 -9.59 11.36 25.48
N ALA A 50 -9.72 12.60 25.04
CA ALA A 50 -9.79 12.93 23.62
C ALA A 50 -8.75 12.07 22.90
N PRO A 51 -9.15 11.27 21.89
CA PRO A 51 -8.30 10.22 21.37
C PRO A 51 -6.97 10.86 20.99
N PHE A 52 -5.88 10.35 21.58
CA PHE A 52 -4.53 10.77 21.22
C PHE A 52 -4.49 10.71 19.69
N LYS A 53 -4.37 11.86 19.02
CA LYS A 53 -4.45 11.91 17.56
C LYS A 53 -3.30 11.08 17.02
N LEU A 54 -3.61 9.87 16.58
CA LEU A 54 -2.64 8.88 16.13
C LEU A 54 -1.96 9.43 14.88
N LEU A 55 -0.64 9.67 14.93
CA LEU A 55 0.12 10.14 13.79
C LEU A 55 0.46 8.95 12.90
N MET A 56 -0.36 8.73 11.88
CA MET A 56 -0.27 7.58 10.98
C MET A 56 0.50 7.89 9.70
N SER A 57 0.70 9.17 9.39
CA SER A 57 1.33 9.62 8.15
C SER A 57 2.32 10.76 8.34
N CYS A 58 3.31 10.81 7.44
CA CYS A 58 4.28 11.89 7.36
C CYS A 58 3.62 13.26 7.18
N LYS A 59 2.52 13.33 6.42
CA LYS A 59 1.75 14.55 6.22
C LYS A 59 1.19 15.10 7.53
N GLU A 60 0.64 14.26 8.40
CA GLU A 60 0.13 14.70 9.70
C GLU A 60 1.26 15.21 10.60
N ILE A 61 2.43 14.55 10.58
CA ILE A 61 3.60 15.01 11.32
C ILE A 61 4.09 16.36 10.79
N TYR A 62 4.16 16.51 9.47
CA TYR A 62 4.58 17.75 8.82
C TYR A 62 3.64 18.91 9.21
N ASP A 63 2.33 18.70 9.06
CA ASP A 63 1.31 19.70 9.35
C ASP A 63 1.29 20.10 10.84
N LEU A 64 1.65 19.21 11.78
CA LEU A 64 1.66 19.49 13.22
C LEU A 64 2.97 20.06 13.75
N THR A 65 4.11 19.51 13.31
CA THR A 65 5.42 19.82 13.92
C THR A 65 6.20 20.88 13.14
N GLY A 66 5.86 21.11 11.87
CA GLY A 66 6.68 21.93 10.97
C GLY A 66 8.09 21.38 10.75
N SER A 67 8.37 20.14 11.17
CA SER A 67 9.66 19.49 10.98
C SER A 67 9.98 19.43 9.49
N LYS A 68 11.26 19.61 9.14
CA LYS A 68 11.76 19.55 7.74
C LYS A 68 12.80 18.45 7.54
N GLU A 69 13.04 17.62 8.54
CA GLU A 69 14.12 16.64 8.50
C GLU A 69 13.69 15.34 7.82
N ASN A 70 14.46 14.89 6.83
CA ASN A 70 14.26 13.59 6.22
C ASN A 70 14.91 12.50 7.07
N LYS A 71 14.11 11.69 7.76
CA LYS A 71 14.60 10.60 8.63
C LYS A 71 13.51 9.56 8.89
N ALA A 72 13.87 8.51 9.62
CA ALA A 72 12.89 7.60 10.18
C ALA A 72 12.13 8.27 11.33
N TYR A 73 10.80 8.23 11.28
CA TYR A 73 9.93 8.62 12.38
C TYR A 73 9.24 7.39 12.94
N VAL A 74 9.08 7.35 14.25
CA VAL A 74 8.33 6.28 14.92
C VAL A 74 6.85 6.55 14.72
N VAL A 75 6.17 5.64 14.02
CA VAL A 75 4.76 5.78 13.68
C VAL A 75 3.95 4.67 14.34
N ASP A 76 2.80 5.04 14.86
CA ASP A 76 1.87 4.08 15.44
C ASP A 76 1.02 3.46 14.33
N VAL A 77 1.34 2.21 14.01
CA VAL A 77 0.61 1.43 13.02
C VAL A 77 -0.35 0.47 13.75
N ASN A 78 -1.61 0.42 13.32
CA ASN A 78 -2.67 -0.38 13.97
C ASN A 78 -2.82 -0.06 15.46
N CYS A 79 -2.90 1.24 15.81
CA CYS A 79 -3.16 1.80 17.14
C CYS A 79 -2.25 1.39 18.33
N CYS A 80 -1.38 0.39 18.19
CA CYS A 80 -0.59 -0.13 19.32
C CYS A 80 0.86 -0.51 18.95
N ARG A 81 1.25 -0.46 17.67
CA ARG A 81 2.58 -0.89 17.24
C ARG A 81 3.40 0.26 16.68
N LYS A 82 4.51 0.57 17.35
CA LYS A 82 5.49 1.57 16.95
C LYS A 82 6.48 1.00 15.95
N LEU A 83 6.62 1.65 14.80
CA LEU A 83 7.61 1.29 13.79
C LEU A 83 8.36 2.51 13.26
N PRO A 84 9.69 2.45 13.14
CA PRO A 84 10.44 3.46 12.41
C PRO A 84 10.14 3.35 10.91
N VAL A 85 9.67 4.44 10.30
CA VAL A 85 9.41 4.53 8.86
C VAL A 85 10.09 5.76 8.30
N TYR A 86 10.85 5.58 7.22
CA TYR A 86 11.52 6.69 6.54
C TYR A 86 10.50 7.65 5.91
N TYR A 87 10.59 8.90 6.34
CA TYR A 87 9.76 10.01 5.89
C TYR A 87 10.63 11.03 5.17
N ASN A 88 10.13 11.49 4.02
CA ASN A 88 10.74 12.59 3.29
C ASN A 88 9.81 13.80 3.37
N VAL A 89 10.23 14.79 4.14
CA VAL A 89 9.39 15.88 4.61
C VAL A 89 9.55 17.11 3.71
N ASP A 90 10.80 17.47 3.40
CA ASP A 90 11.15 18.65 2.63
C ASP A 90 11.11 18.42 1.10
N GLY A 91 10.99 17.17 0.64
CA GLY A 91 11.01 16.80 -0.78
C GLY A 91 12.41 16.63 -1.37
N ALA A 92 13.47 16.86 -0.58
CA ALA A 92 14.84 16.77 -1.05
C ALA A 92 15.14 15.36 -1.56
N GLY A 93 15.63 15.29 -2.80
CA GLY A 93 15.92 14.03 -3.47
C GLY A 93 14.71 13.31 -4.07
N LEU A 94 13.48 13.84 -3.94
CA LEU A 94 12.28 13.26 -4.59
C LEU A 94 11.87 13.97 -5.89
N GLY A 95 12.71 14.86 -6.41
CA GLY A 95 12.51 15.52 -7.71
C GLY A 95 11.11 16.15 -7.85
N ASP A 96 10.40 15.74 -8.90
CA ASP A 96 9.08 16.28 -9.27
C ASP A 96 7.98 16.01 -8.22
N CYS A 97 8.27 15.20 -7.20
CA CYS A 97 7.34 15.02 -6.08
C CYS A 97 7.22 16.21 -5.15
N GLY A 98 8.25 17.06 -5.08
CA GLY A 98 8.28 18.17 -4.13
C GLY A 98 8.15 17.71 -2.68
N GLY A 99 7.92 18.67 -1.77
CA GLY A 99 7.79 18.41 -0.33
C GLY A 99 6.37 18.16 0.16
N GLY A 100 6.18 18.23 1.48
CA GLY A 100 4.88 18.16 2.15
C GLY A 100 4.59 16.85 2.85
N GLY A 101 5.61 16.06 3.14
CA GLY A 101 5.49 14.86 3.98
C GLY A 101 5.10 13.58 3.23
N TRP A 102 6.07 12.99 2.54
CA TRP A 102 5.95 11.70 1.86
C TRP A 102 6.24 10.54 2.80
N THR A 103 5.30 9.59 2.85
CA THR A 103 5.39 8.37 3.67
C THR A 103 5.88 7.20 2.81
N LEU A 104 7.02 6.58 3.15
CA LEU A 104 7.49 5.39 2.44
C LEU A 104 6.54 4.20 2.69
N VAL A 105 6.14 3.51 1.62
CA VAL A 105 5.30 2.30 1.72
C VAL A 105 6.00 1.05 1.22
N MET A 106 6.86 1.18 0.21
CA MET A 106 7.48 0.03 -0.43
C MET A 106 8.76 0.43 -1.18
N LYS A 107 9.76 -0.46 -1.14
CA LYS A 107 10.97 -0.39 -1.98
C LYS A 107 11.18 -1.70 -2.72
N ILE A 108 11.41 -1.63 -4.03
CA ILE A 108 11.45 -2.81 -4.92
C ILE A 108 12.79 -2.91 -5.62
N ASN A 109 13.59 -3.90 -5.25
CA ASN A 109 14.82 -4.20 -5.97
C ASN A 109 14.50 -5.01 -7.24
N GLY A 110 14.60 -4.39 -8.41
CA GLY A 110 14.31 -4.98 -9.70
C GLY A 110 15.16 -6.20 -10.08
N ALA A 111 16.32 -6.36 -9.44
CA ALA A 111 17.17 -7.55 -9.59
C ALA A 111 16.71 -8.75 -8.75
N LYS A 112 15.76 -8.56 -7.83
CA LYS A 112 15.16 -9.60 -7.00
C LYS A 112 13.73 -9.89 -7.46
N GLN A 113 13.30 -11.14 -7.30
CA GLN A 113 11.94 -11.56 -7.69
C GLN A 113 10.90 -11.35 -6.58
N THR A 114 11.31 -10.84 -5.41
CA THR A 114 10.47 -10.68 -4.20
C THR A 114 9.14 -10.01 -4.49
N PHE A 115 9.16 -8.95 -5.31
CA PHE A 115 7.98 -8.15 -5.62
C PHE A 115 7.60 -8.19 -7.09
N LYS A 116 7.92 -9.26 -7.83
CA LYS A 116 7.40 -9.44 -9.20
C LYS A 116 5.87 -9.38 -9.24
N PHE A 117 5.28 -9.20 -10.41
CA PHE A 117 3.83 -9.00 -10.57
C PHE A 117 2.98 -10.01 -9.78
N ASP A 118 3.27 -11.31 -9.90
CA ASP A 118 2.49 -12.38 -9.26
C ASP A 118 2.84 -12.59 -7.77
N SER A 119 3.68 -11.74 -7.17
CA SER A 119 4.07 -11.88 -5.77
C SER A 119 2.86 -11.71 -4.83
N PRO A 120 2.68 -12.61 -3.84
CA PRO A 120 1.61 -12.47 -2.85
C PRO A 120 1.78 -11.23 -1.98
N PHE A 121 2.98 -10.62 -1.95
CA PHE A 121 3.21 -9.37 -1.22
C PHE A 121 2.33 -8.22 -1.72
N TRP A 122 1.81 -8.25 -2.95
CA TRP A 122 0.89 -7.22 -3.44
C TRP A 122 -0.51 -7.30 -2.82
N SER A 123 -0.95 -8.50 -2.40
CA SER A 123 -2.32 -8.78 -1.96
C SER A 123 -2.45 -9.23 -0.49
N ASN A 124 -1.33 -9.43 0.21
CA ASN A 124 -1.32 -9.75 1.64
C ASN A 124 -0.95 -8.52 2.51
N LYS A 125 -1.17 -8.62 3.83
CA LYS A 125 -0.71 -7.67 4.84
C LYS A 125 0.54 -8.17 5.57
N LYS A 126 1.45 -8.82 4.83
CA LYS A 126 2.74 -9.32 5.33
C LYS A 126 3.83 -8.29 5.08
N GLU A 127 4.68 -8.13 6.08
CA GLU A 127 5.83 -7.23 6.09
C GLU A 127 7.04 -7.89 5.43
N TYR A 128 7.96 -7.07 4.94
CA TYR A 128 9.24 -7.51 4.42
C TYR A 128 10.28 -6.42 4.64
N GLY A 129 11.46 -6.77 5.14
CA GLY A 129 12.57 -5.84 5.30
C GLY A 129 12.22 -4.60 6.14
N LEU A 130 11.72 -4.79 7.37
CA LEU A 130 11.39 -3.66 8.25
C LEU A 130 12.60 -2.76 8.54
N PRO A 131 13.79 -3.29 8.87
CA PRO A 131 14.96 -2.45 9.11
C PRO A 131 15.33 -1.61 7.88
N GLU A 132 15.11 -2.15 6.68
CA GLU A 132 15.29 -1.43 5.42
C GLU A 132 14.27 -0.32 5.23
N GLY A 133 13.15 -0.32 5.94
CA GLY A 133 12.16 0.76 5.93
C GLY A 133 12.60 2.03 6.65
N GLU A 134 13.65 1.95 7.46
CA GLU A 134 14.17 3.07 8.25
C GLU A 134 15.10 3.96 7.41
N THR A 135 15.65 3.41 6.33
CA THR A 135 16.57 4.11 5.44
C THR A 135 15.87 4.63 4.19
N GLY A 136 16.39 5.75 3.67
CA GLY A 136 15.85 6.40 2.49
C GLY A 136 16.14 5.66 1.18
N LEU A 137 16.73 6.39 0.22
CA LEU A 137 16.90 5.96 -1.17
C LEU A 137 18.08 4.98 -1.38
N ASP A 138 18.14 3.92 -0.58
CA ASP A 138 19.12 2.83 -0.71
C ASP A 138 18.61 1.70 -1.64
N TYR A 139 19.40 0.64 -1.80
CA TYR A 139 19.13 -0.49 -2.70
C TYR A 139 18.45 -1.71 -2.02
N ARG A 140 18.00 -1.55 -0.77
CA ARG A 140 17.43 -2.64 0.01
C ARG A 140 15.90 -2.60 -0.02
N GLY A 141 15.30 -3.75 -0.35
CA GLY A 141 13.85 -3.86 -0.55
C GLY A 141 13.07 -3.88 0.76
N THR A 142 11.89 -3.26 0.78
CA THR A 142 11.00 -3.24 1.94
C THR A 142 9.53 -3.24 1.51
N LYS A 143 8.67 -3.75 2.38
CA LYS A 143 7.23 -3.56 2.35
C LYS A 143 6.76 -3.31 3.77
N LEU A 144 6.23 -2.11 4.00
CA LEU A 144 5.90 -1.61 5.32
C LEU A 144 4.39 -1.65 5.59
N PRO A 145 3.96 -1.62 6.86
CA PRO A 145 2.54 -1.55 7.20
C PRO A 145 1.80 -0.31 6.66
N THR A 146 2.54 0.76 6.39
CA THR A 146 2.03 1.94 5.68
C THR A 146 1.49 1.60 4.28
N TYR A 147 1.90 0.48 3.66
CA TYR A 147 1.31 -0.03 2.41
C TYR A 147 -0.19 -0.30 2.51
N TRP A 148 -0.69 -0.79 3.65
CA TRP A 148 -2.11 -1.12 3.83
C TRP A 148 -2.87 -0.23 4.81
N ASN A 149 -2.18 0.65 5.54
CA ASN A 149 -2.76 1.48 6.60
C ASN A 149 -2.69 2.99 6.37
N THR A 150 -2.09 3.47 5.26
CA THR A 150 -1.94 4.91 5.01
C THR A 150 -2.87 5.36 3.88
N PRO A 151 -3.95 6.12 4.19
CA PRO A 151 -4.73 6.83 3.18
C PRO A 151 -3.89 7.89 2.49
N PHE A 152 -4.17 8.14 1.21
CA PHE A 152 -3.44 9.13 0.43
C PHE A 152 -4.29 9.72 -0.71
N THR A 153 -3.79 10.83 -1.25
CA THR A 153 -4.31 11.51 -2.45
C THR A 153 -3.30 11.54 -3.59
N LYS A 154 -2.01 11.34 -3.29
CA LYS A 154 -0.91 11.31 -4.25
C LYS A 154 0.03 10.14 -3.99
N ILE A 155 0.67 9.69 -5.06
CA ILE A 155 1.72 8.67 -5.02
C ILE A 155 2.97 9.28 -5.67
N CYS A 156 4.10 9.20 -4.99
CA CYS A 156 5.40 9.54 -5.56
C CYS A 156 6.12 8.24 -5.95
N LEU A 157 6.41 8.10 -7.24
CA LEU A 157 7.01 6.92 -7.83
C LEU A 157 8.41 7.26 -8.31
N GLY A 158 9.41 6.53 -7.83
CA GLY A 158 10.81 6.75 -8.19
C GLY A 158 11.53 5.51 -8.65
N MET A 159 12.49 5.67 -9.55
CA MET A 159 13.44 4.62 -9.91
C MET A 159 14.88 5.13 -9.83
N LYS A 160 15.73 4.35 -9.18
CA LYS A 160 17.19 4.53 -9.15
C LYS A 160 17.88 3.49 -10.03
N VAL A 161 18.75 3.97 -10.93
CA VAL A 161 19.63 3.17 -11.80
C VAL A 161 21.04 3.75 -11.69
N GLY A 162 21.97 3.00 -11.09
CA GLY A 162 23.28 3.56 -10.72
C GLY A 162 23.10 4.72 -9.73
N GLU A 163 23.74 5.86 -9.96
CA GLU A 163 23.55 7.01 -9.06
C GLU A 163 22.41 7.94 -9.47
N VAL A 164 21.75 7.68 -10.59
CA VAL A 164 20.65 8.52 -11.07
C VAL A 164 19.34 8.01 -10.50
N THR A 165 18.62 8.90 -9.81
CA THR A 165 17.25 8.64 -9.34
C THR A 165 16.31 9.66 -9.95
N LYS A 166 15.19 9.20 -10.50
CA LYS A 166 14.14 10.06 -11.06
C LYS A 166 12.80 9.70 -10.48
N PHE A 167 11.92 10.68 -10.40
CA PHE A 167 10.61 10.57 -9.76
C PHE A 167 9.54 11.29 -10.59
N PHE A 168 8.29 10.88 -10.40
CA PHE A 168 7.13 11.68 -10.77
C PHE A 168 5.99 11.48 -9.76
N VAL A 169 5.00 12.38 -9.81
CA VAL A 169 3.77 12.29 -9.01
C VAL A 169 2.62 11.73 -9.83
N LEU A 170 1.87 10.83 -9.21
CA LEU A 170 0.58 10.39 -9.70
C LEU A 170 -0.52 10.80 -8.73
N ASN A 171 -1.46 11.62 -9.19
CA ASN A 171 -2.63 12.03 -8.41
C ASN A 171 -3.65 10.88 -8.38
N ARG A 172 -3.81 10.23 -7.23
CA ARG A 172 -4.74 9.12 -7.04
C ARG A 172 -5.16 9.03 -5.57
N LYS A 173 -6.46 9.13 -5.31
CA LYS A 173 -7.02 8.93 -3.96
C LYS A 173 -7.30 7.45 -3.69
N ALA A 174 -6.85 6.95 -2.54
CA ALA A 174 -7.20 5.63 -2.02
C ALA A 174 -7.02 5.59 -0.49
N SER A 175 -7.68 4.62 0.16
CA SER A 175 -7.51 4.38 1.60
C SER A 175 -6.19 3.67 1.94
N SER A 176 -5.57 2.98 0.97
CA SER A 176 -4.19 2.50 1.01
C SER A 176 -3.75 1.90 -0.34
N LEU A 177 -2.46 1.61 -0.50
CA LEU A 177 -1.94 1.03 -1.74
C LEU A 177 -2.41 -0.43 -1.87
N TYR A 178 -2.57 -1.11 -0.73
CA TYR A 178 -3.23 -2.40 -0.64
C TYR A 178 -4.62 -2.38 -1.27
N VAL A 179 -5.51 -1.46 -0.86
CA VAL A 179 -6.88 -1.39 -1.39
C VAL A 179 -6.88 -1.10 -2.90
N LEU A 180 -5.90 -0.32 -3.37
CA LEU A 180 -5.77 0.03 -4.78
C LEU A 180 -5.25 -1.13 -5.67
N ILE A 181 -4.48 -2.07 -5.12
CA ILE A 181 -3.77 -3.10 -5.90
C ILE A 181 -4.28 -4.52 -5.63
N ALA A 182 -4.64 -4.85 -4.39
CA ALA A 182 -4.78 -6.24 -3.92
C ALA A 182 -5.86 -7.05 -4.65
N ASP A 183 -6.90 -6.39 -5.17
CA ASP A 183 -7.99 -7.04 -5.90
C ASP A 183 -7.62 -7.45 -7.34
N GLY A 184 -6.42 -7.09 -7.80
CA GLY A 184 -5.93 -7.43 -9.14
C GLY A 184 -6.64 -6.71 -10.28
N LYS A 185 -7.57 -5.80 -10.01
CA LYS A 185 -8.34 -5.11 -11.05
C LYS A 185 -7.51 -4.03 -11.73
N TYR A 186 -7.54 -4.02 -13.06
CA TYR A 186 -6.93 -2.97 -13.86
C TYR A 186 -7.59 -1.62 -13.58
N ARG A 187 -6.78 -0.58 -13.36
CA ARG A 187 -7.24 0.80 -13.19
C ARG A 187 -6.34 1.73 -14.00
N LYS A 188 -6.90 2.34 -15.03
CA LYS A 188 -6.18 3.25 -15.94
C LYS A 188 -5.68 4.49 -15.20
N THR A 189 -4.48 4.95 -15.57
CA THR A 189 -3.95 6.29 -15.26
C THR A 189 -3.95 7.17 -16.50
N SER A 190 -3.62 8.45 -16.34
CA SER A 190 -3.52 9.40 -17.45
C SER A 190 -2.23 10.20 -17.35
N LEU A 191 -1.14 9.51 -16.98
CA LEU A 191 0.17 10.12 -16.84
C LEU A 191 0.80 10.33 -18.22
N GLY A 192 0.54 9.42 -19.16
CA GLY A 192 1.09 9.47 -20.50
C GLY A 192 2.44 8.77 -20.63
N ARG A 193 2.71 8.26 -21.84
CA ARG A 193 3.92 7.50 -22.19
C ARG A 193 5.21 8.24 -21.83
N ASP A 194 5.29 9.52 -22.17
CA ASP A 194 6.54 10.29 -22.06
C ASP A 194 7.00 10.41 -20.61
N GLU A 195 6.07 10.55 -19.66
CA GLU A 195 6.38 10.60 -18.24
C GLU A 195 6.92 9.26 -17.72
N TRP A 196 6.35 8.13 -18.17
CA TRP A 196 6.90 6.81 -17.86
C TRP A 196 8.32 6.63 -18.41
N MET A 197 8.58 7.12 -19.62
CA MET A 197 9.89 7.06 -20.26
C MET A 197 10.94 7.91 -19.52
N LYS A 198 10.55 9.07 -18.97
CA LYS A 198 11.46 9.94 -18.19
C LYS A 198 12.02 9.25 -16.95
N LEU A 199 11.28 8.30 -16.35
CA LEU A 199 11.63 7.64 -15.09
C LEU A 199 12.98 6.89 -15.14
N ILE A 200 13.43 6.47 -16.32
CA ILE A 200 14.74 5.83 -16.51
C ILE A 200 15.46 6.49 -17.68
N THR A 201 16.71 6.94 -17.46
CA THR A 201 17.56 7.42 -18.56
C THR A 201 17.81 6.32 -19.58
N GLY A 202 17.47 6.58 -20.85
CA GLY A 202 17.63 5.61 -21.94
C GLY A 202 16.62 4.45 -21.91
N ALA A 203 15.46 4.64 -21.24
CA ALA A 203 14.33 3.71 -21.31
C ALA A 203 13.90 3.48 -22.77
N SER A 204 13.33 2.32 -23.05
CA SER A 204 12.76 2.00 -24.36
C SER A 204 11.39 1.39 -24.19
N LEU A 205 10.42 1.79 -25.01
CA LEU A 205 9.11 1.19 -25.03
C LEU A 205 8.68 1.01 -26.49
N GLN A 206 7.99 -0.05 -26.84
CA GLN A 206 7.43 -0.19 -28.19
C GLN A 206 6.26 0.78 -28.37
N ASN A 207 6.04 1.28 -29.58
CA ASN A 207 5.23 2.50 -29.84
C ASN A 207 3.72 2.31 -29.69
N ASN A 208 3.23 1.10 -29.92
CA ASN A 208 1.81 0.76 -29.82
C ASN A 208 1.49 0.16 -28.44
N CYS A 209 0.21 -0.14 -28.18
CA CYS A 209 -0.30 -0.56 -26.87
C CYS A 209 0.21 0.33 -25.72
N GLN A 210 -0.36 1.52 -25.51
CA GLN A 210 0.07 2.42 -24.43
C GLN A 210 -0.75 2.21 -23.16
N LYS A 211 -0.90 0.95 -22.74
CA LYS A 211 -1.76 0.60 -21.59
C LYS A 211 -1.00 0.91 -20.30
N GLU A 212 -1.45 1.93 -19.59
CA GLU A 212 -0.88 2.35 -18.30
C GLU A 212 -1.85 2.23 -17.13
N GLY A 213 -1.31 2.13 -15.92
CA GLY A 213 -2.03 2.27 -14.67
C GLY A 213 -1.65 1.26 -13.59
N PHE A 214 -2.65 0.84 -12.82
CA PHE A 214 -2.52 -0.18 -11.77
C PHE A 214 -3.01 -1.53 -12.28
N ASN A 215 -2.34 -2.60 -11.87
CA ASN A 215 -2.60 -3.98 -12.30
C ASN A 215 -2.79 -4.04 -13.82
N VAL A 216 -1.72 -3.77 -14.57
CA VAL A 216 -1.73 -3.67 -16.03
C VAL A 216 -1.33 -5.01 -16.64
N PRO A 217 -2.30 -5.82 -17.12
CA PRO A 217 -2.01 -7.04 -17.85
C PRO A 217 -1.96 -6.80 -19.36
N SER A 218 -1.06 -7.54 -20.01
CA SER A 218 -1.25 -7.96 -21.40
C SER A 218 -2.31 -9.08 -21.45
N VAL A 219 -2.99 -9.27 -22.58
CA VAL A 219 -4.02 -10.34 -22.69
C VAL A 219 -3.37 -11.72 -22.56
N ASN A 220 -2.23 -11.95 -23.21
CA ASN A 220 -1.48 -13.19 -23.06
C ASN A 220 -0.83 -13.23 -21.68
N ALA A 221 -1.15 -14.27 -20.90
CA ALA A 221 -0.71 -14.40 -19.51
C ALA A 221 0.84 -14.40 -19.35
N ASN A 222 1.57 -14.83 -20.38
CA ASN A 222 3.03 -14.89 -20.36
C ASN A 222 3.70 -13.59 -20.84
N ALA A 223 2.95 -12.64 -21.41
CA ALA A 223 3.48 -11.38 -21.92
C ALA A 223 3.71 -10.36 -20.79
N SER A 224 4.25 -9.19 -21.14
CA SER A 224 4.61 -8.15 -20.18
C SER A 224 3.42 -7.69 -19.33
N LYS A 225 3.68 -7.47 -18.05
CA LYS A 225 2.67 -7.01 -17.08
C LYS A 225 3.34 -6.17 -15.98
N ALA A 226 2.59 -5.25 -15.37
CA ALA A 226 3.08 -4.36 -14.31
C ALA A 226 2.02 -4.08 -13.24
N ARG A 227 2.39 -4.06 -11.96
CA ARG A 227 1.46 -3.68 -10.88
C ARG A 227 1.19 -2.18 -10.86
N ILE A 228 2.20 -1.39 -11.17
CA ILE A 228 2.08 0.03 -11.45
C ILE A 228 3.03 0.31 -12.62
N GLY A 229 2.53 0.74 -13.77
CA GLY A 229 3.39 0.89 -14.94
C GLY A 229 2.66 1.13 -16.24
N ILE A 230 3.43 1.06 -17.32
CA ILE A 230 2.98 1.10 -18.70
C ILE A 230 3.51 -0.12 -19.46
N LEU A 231 2.68 -0.67 -20.34
CA LEU A 231 3.10 -1.66 -21.33
C LEU A 231 3.29 -0.98 -22.68
N GLY A 232 4.05 -1.63 -23.56
CA GLY A 232 4.22 -1.25 -24.95
C GLY A 232 4.24 -2.51 -25.82
N ASN A 233 3.79 -2.34 -27.06
CA ASN A 233 3.81 -3.40 -28.06
C ASN A 233 4.13 -2.85 -29.46
N ASN A 234 4.57 -3.71 -30.38
CA ASN A 234 4.69 -3.33 -31.79
C ASN A 234 3.35 -3.50 -32.52
N GLU A 235 2.51 -4.45 -32.12
CA GLU A 235 1.16 -4.58 -32.66
C GLU A 235 0.21 -3.52 -32.10
N ASN A 236 -0.86 -3.21 -32.85
CA ASN A 236 -1.89 -2.21 -32.48
C ASN A 236 -2.80 -2.66 -31.32
N ASP A 237 -2.43 -3.71 -30.59
CA ASP A 237 -3.17 -4.22 -29.44
C ASP A 237 -2.24 -4.61 -28.29
N CYS A 238 -2.85 -4.84 -27.12
CA CYS A 238 -2.16 -5.22 -25.90
C CYS A 238 -2.20 -6.72 -25.62
N LYS A 239 -2.17 -7.57 -26.65
CA LYS A 239 -2.22 -9.03 -26.45
C LYS A 239 -0.84 -9.61 -26.15
N SER A 240 0.16 -9.25 -26.95
CA SER A 240 1.51 -9.84 -26.95
C SER A 240 2.61 -8.95 -26.37
N SER A 241 2.27 -7.83 -25.73
CA SER A 241 3.19 -6.80 -25.21
C SER A 241 4.59 -7.31 -24.82
N ASN A 242 5.61 -6.87 -25.56
CA ASN A 242 7.01 -7.27 -25.35
C ASN A 242 7.84 -6.18 -24.68
N SER A 243 7.23 -5.04 -24.33
CA SER A 243 7.90 -3.97 -23.60
C SER A 243 7.07 -3.43 -22.45
N ARG A 244 7.75 -2.87 -21.44
CA ARG A 244 7.16 -2.32 -20.22
C ARG A 244 8.12 -1.41 -19.46
N ILE A 245 7.55 -0.48 -18.70
CA ILE A 245 8.23 0.26 -17.64
C ILE A 245 7.34 0.18 -16.40
N GLY A 246 7.89 -0.19 -15.25
CA GLY A 246 7.09 -0.12 -14.03
C GLY A 246 7.64 -0.84 -12.81
N PHE A 247 6.77 -0.90 -11.82
CA PHE A 247 6.94 -1.49 -10.50
C PHE A 247 6.14 -2.79 -10.42
N GLY A 248 6.73 -3.83 -9.84
CA GLY A 248 6.11 -5.14 -9.77
C GLY A 248 5.81 -5.73 -11.14
N THR A 249 6.83 -5.79 -12.00
CA THR A 249 6.70 -6.32 -13.36
C THR A 249 7.04 -7.80 -13.45
N ALA A 250 6.59 -8.44 -14.52
CA ALA A 250 6.88 -9.85 -14.83
C ALA A 250 6.60 -10.14 -16.31
N GLY A 251 6.75 -11.40 -16.71
CA GLY A 251 6.45 -11.88 -18.05
C GLY A 251 7.60 -11.72 -19.05
N TYR A 252 7.42 -12.34 -20.21
CA TYR A 252 8.31 -12.24 -21.36
C TYR A 252 8.48 -10.76 -21.77
N PRO A 253 9.69 -10.33 -22.15
CA PRO A 253 10.89 -11.12 -22.44
C PRO A 253 11.82 -11.38 -21.24
N ALA A 254 11.52 -10.82 -20.07
CA ALA A 254 12.39 -10.95 -18.89
C ALA A 254 11.59 -11.08 -17.60
N ASN A 255 11.19 -12.31 -17.25
CA ASN A 255 10.34 -12.57 -16.08
C ASN A 255 11.01 -12.25 -14.73
N THR A 256 12.34 -12.14 -14.71
CA THR A 256 13.12 -11.91 -13.48
C THR A 256 13.33 -10.42 -13.16
N ASN A 257 12.96 -9.51 -14.07
CA ASN A 257 13.01 -8.07 -13.81
C ASN A 257 11.71 -7.63 -13.14
N SER A 258 11.74 -7.36 -11.83
CA SER A 258 10.56 -6.97 -11.05
C SER A 258 10.31 -5.47 -11.00
N CYS A 259 11.29 -4.64 -11.38
CA CYS A 259 11.17 -3.18 -11.39
C CYS A 259 12.19 -2.59 -12.36
N GLY A 260 11.73 -1.73 -13.26
CA GLY A 260 12.58 -1.08 -14.24
C GLY A 260 11.96 -1.08 -15.64
N ASN A 261 12.79 -1.20 -16.66
CA ASN A 261 12.40 -1.19 -18.07
C ASN A 261 12.84 -2.48 -18.78
N VAL A 262 11.93 -3.02 -19.60
CA VAL A 262 12.21 -4.12 -20.50
C VAL A 262 11.61 -3.78 -21.86
N ALA A 263 12.36 -3.95 -22.94
CA ALA A 263 11.87 -3.88 -24.31
C ALA A 263 12.62 -4.90 -25.17
N LYS A 264 11.89 -5.61 -26.04
CA LYS A 264 12.46 -6.55 -27.01
C LYS A 264 11.76 -6.38 -28.35
N TYR A 265 12.48 -6.64 -29.43
CA TYR A 265 12.05 -6.39 -30.80
C TYR A 265 11.94 -4.88 -31.10
N GLY A 266 12.89 -4.11 -30.58
CA GLY A 266 12.98 -2.66 -30.75
C GLY A 266 12.25 -1.89 -29.66
N GLY A 267 11.69 -0.75 -30.06
CA GLY A 267 11.21 0.33 -29.18
C GLY A 267 12.01 1.60 -29.40
N ASP A 268 11.64 2.68 -28.71
CA ASP A 268 12.21 4.03 -28.93
C ASP A 268 13.75 4.04 -28.92
N ASN A 269 14.36 3.22 -28.04
CA ASN A 269 15.80 3.16 -27.83
C ASN A 269 16.36 1.73 -28.03
N GLY A 270 15.71 0.93 -28.86
CA GLY A 270 16.07 -0.47 -29.12
C GLY A 270 15.79 -1.41 -27.94
N ASP A 271 16.37 -2.60 -27.98
CA ASP A 271 16.17 -3.61 -26.93
C ASP A 271 16.82 -3.17 -25.60
N LYS A 272 16.10 -3.37 -24.48
CA LYS A 272 16.52 -2.96 -23.12
C LYS A 272 16.16 -3.99 -22.06
N TRP A 273 17.04 -4.14 -21.07
CA TRP A 273 16.83 -4.94 -19.85
C TRP A 273 17.37 -4.20 -18.62
N ILE A 274 16.77 -3.05 -18.31
CA ILE A 274 17.22 -2.20 -17.23
C ILE A 274 16.49 -2.60 -15.94
N LYS A 275 17.24 -3.07 -14.95
CA LYS A 275 16.75 -3.29 -13.58
C LYS A 275 16.97 -2.02 -12.78
N ALA A 276 15.93 -1.58 -12.07
CA ALA A 276 15.97 -0.41 -11.22
C ALA A 276 15.63 -0.76 -9.78
N MET A 277 16.06 0.09 -8.86
CA MET A 277 15.51 0.14 -7.52
C MET A 277 14.30 1.08 -7.52
N GLY A 278 13.12 0.53 -7.26
CA GLY A 278 11.87 1.29 -7.21
C GLY A 278 11.55 1.78 -5.81
N TYR A 279 11.05 3.00 -5.69
CA TYR A 279 10.54 3.60 -4.45
C TYR A 279 9.09 4.03 -4.64
N ILE A 280 8.25 3.73 -3.66
CA ILE A 280 6.86 4.13 -3.64
C ILE A 280 6.60 4.86 -2.32
N PHE A 281 6.21 6.13 -2.43
CA PHE A 281 5.76 6.95 -1.31
C PHE A 281 4.33 7.42 -1.54
N VAL A 282 3.64 7.77 -0.46
CA VAL A 282 2.27 8.29 -0.50
C VAL A 282 2.09 9.54 0.36
N GLN A 283 1.17 10.42 -0.04
CA GLN A 283 0.82 11.69 0.60
C GLN A 283 -0.69 11.96 0.54
#